data_AF-A0A936EQD9-F1
#
_entry.id   AF-A0A936EQD9-F1
#
_cell.length_a   1.000
_cell.length_b   1.000
_cell.length_c   1.000
_cell.angle_alpha   90.00
_cell.angle_beta   90.00
_cell.angle_gamma   90.00
#
_symmetry.space_group_name_H-M   'P 1'
#
loop_
_entity.id
_entity.type
_entity.pdbx_description
1 polymer ?
#
loop_
_entity_poly.entity_id
_entity_poly.type
_entity_poly.pdbx_seq_one_letter_code
_entity_poly.pdbx_strand_id
1 'polypeptide(L)'
;MDFKKSYLFLSALVAVILFFESCSDQKKNNIDNTYYIELVNFNHDSLKNDVSAKLFGKASFYKNKELQILSVNYLTEDYPDIHFYKNASELTNEIKPETKKIRIEFGGVFTLDSIKYSLQKFVYRDKQWKKTSDMGFITAINTYFKTSQYTVDQFGKEILYNTITYTYN
;
A
#
# COMPACT_ATOMS: atom_id res chain seq x y z
N MET A 1 -52.45 -19.12 -23.89
CA MET A 1 -51.20 -18.89 -23.14
C MET A 1 -51.57 -18.71 -21.67
N ASP A 2 -51.25 -19.69 -20.83
CA ASP A 2 -51.65 -19.70 -19.42
C ASP A 2 -50.97 -18.58 -18.63
N PHE A 3 -51.76 -17.60 -18.19
CA PHE A 3 -51.31 -16.46 -17.38
C PHE A 3 -50.46 -16.86 -16.16
N LYS A 4 -50.71 -18.05 -15.58
CA LYS A 4 -49.95 -18.58 -14.44
C LYS A 4 -48.49 -18.92 -14.76
N LYS A 5 -48.20 -19.40 -15.98
CA LYS A 5 -46.82 -19.72 -16.41
C LYS A 5 -46.00 -18.46 -16.68
N SER A 6 -46.66 -17.40 -17.14
CA SER A 6 -46.01 -16.11 -17.43
C SER A 6 -45.59 -15.38 -16.15
N TYR A 7 -46.38 -15.48 -15.08
CA TYR A 7 -46.05 -14.86 -13.79
C TYR A 7 -44.87 -15.55 -13.08
N LEU A 8 -44.81 -16.88 -13.14
CA LEU A 8 -43.67 -17.65 -12.63
C LEU A 8 -42.37 -17.28 -13.36
N PHE A 9 -42.42 -17.12 -14.68
CA PHE A 9 -41.27 -16.73 -15.48
C PHE A 9 -40.77 -15.30 -15.15
N LEU A 10 -41.70 -14.36 -14.96
CA LEU A 10 -41.36 -12.98 -14.58
C LEU A 10 -40.74 -12.91 -13.18
N SER A 11 -41.30 -13.66 -12.22
CA SER A 11 -40.77 -13.71 -10.85
C SER A 11 -39.37 -14.34 -10.78
N ALA A 12 -39.11 -15.37 -11.59
CA ALA A 12 -37.79 -15.99 -11.68
C ALA A 12 -36.76 -15.04 -12.32
N LEU A 13 -37.16 -14.28 -13.35
CA LEU A 13 -36.28 -13.31 -14.00
C LEU A 13 -35.86 -12.17 -13.05
N VAL A 14 -36.80 -11.65 -12.27
CA VAL A 14 -36.51 -10.59 -11.27
C VAL A 14 -35.61 -11.11 -10.15
N ALA A 15 -35.85 -12.33 -9.66
CA ALA A 15 -34.99 -12.94 -8.66
C ALA A 15 -33.54 -13.08 -9.17
N VAL A 16 -33.36 -13.55 -10.41
CA VAL A 16 -32.03 -13.72 -11.03
C VAL A 16 -31.30 -12.37 -11.15
N ILE A 17 -31.97 -11.30 -11.56
CA ILE A 17 -31.36 -9.95 -11.66
C ILE A 17 -30.92 -9.44 -10.29
N LEU A 18 -31.75 -9.62 -9.25
CA LEU A 18 -31.42 -9.21 -7.88
C LEU A 18 -30.26 -10.01 -7.28
N PHE A 19 -30.07 -11.28 -7.65
CA PHE A 19 -28.93 -12.09 -7.23
C PHE A 19 -27.62 -11.70 -7.94
N PHE A 20 -27.67 -11.23 -9.18
CA PHE A 20 -26.45 -10.81 -9.90
C PHE A 20 -25.92 -9.44 -9.47
N GLU A 21 -26.79 -8.52 -9.02
CA GLU A 21 -26.32 -7.22 -8.51
C GLU A 21 -25.64 -7.35 -7.13
N SER A 22 -26.03 -8.33 -6.30
CA SER A 22 -25.47 -8.50 -4.95
C SER A 22 -24.06 -9.12 -4.91
N CYS A 23 -23.47 -9.52 -6.04
CA CYS A 23 -22.17 -10.21 -6.07
C CYS A 23 -21.01 -9.35 -6.64
N SER A 24 -21.24 -8.05 -6.92
CA SER A 24 -20.25 -7.18 -7.57
C SER A 24 -19.58 -6.14 -6.65
N ASP A 25 -20.14 -5.91 -5.45
CA ASP A 25 -19.70 -4.78 -4.60
C ASP A 25 -18.35 -5.00 -3.90
N GLN A 26 -17.90 -6.25 -3.75
CA GLN A 26 -16.60 -6.55 -3.12
C GLN A 26 -15.40 -5.96 -3.88
N LYS A 27 -15.50 -5.77 -5.20
CA LYS A 27 -14.42 -5.14 -5.99
C LYS A 27 -14.45 -3.61 -5.93
N LYS A 28 -15.60 -3.00 -5.63
CA LYS A 28 -15.78 -1.55 -5.67
C LYS A 28 -15.24 -0.87 -4.39
N ASN A 29 -15.34 -1.53 -3.24
CA ASN A 29 -14.87 -1.00 -1.95
C ASN A 29 -13.34 -1.02 -1.77
N ASN A 30 -12.61 -1.89 -2.47
CA ASN A 30 -11.15 -1.99 -2.28
C ASN A 30 -10.38 -0.77 -2.80
N ILE A 31 -10.96 0.00 -3.72
CA ILE A 31 -10.28 1.16 -4.34
C ILE A 31 -10.12 2.30 -3.33
N ASP A 32 -11.11 2.54 -2.47
CA ASP A 32 -11.13 3.69 -1.57
C ASP A 32 -10.05 3.62 -0.47
N ASN A 33 -9.60 2.41 -0.14
CA ASN A 33 -8.56 2.14 0.86
C ASN A 33 -7.26 1.56 0.27
N THR A 34 -7.03 1.74 -1.03
CA THR A 34 -5.75 1.39 -1.66
C THR A 34 -4.75 2.56 -1.54
N TYR A 35 -3.54 2.26 -1.11
CA TYR A 35 -2.38 3.15 -1.11
C TYR A 35 -1.36 2.68 -2.14
N TYR A 36 -1.04 3.53 -3.10
CA TYR A 36 0.03 3.29 -4.07
C TYR A 36 1.37 3.73 -3.46
N ILE A 37 2.35 2.85 -3.43
CA ILE A 37 3.67 3.11 -2.86
C ILE A 37 4.63 3.50 -3.99
N GLU A 38 5.20 4.69 -3.89
CA GLU A 38 6.20 5.22 -4.82
C GLU A 38 7.56 5.29 -4.15
N LEU A 39 8.54 4.60 -4.72
CA LEU A 39 9.92 4.59 -4.25
C LEU A 39 10.76 5.52 -5.12
N VAL A 40 11.27 6.60 -4.55
CA VAL A 40 12.04 7.63 -5.26
C VAL A 40 13.50 7.60 -4.80
N ASN A 41 14.44 7.65 -5.76
CA ASN A 41 15.89 7.71 -5.54
C ASN A 41 16.53 6.48 -4.86
N PHE A 42 15.97 5.29 -5.05
CA PHE A 42 16.48 4.01 -4.51
C PHE A 42 17.53 3.31 -5.40
N ASN A 43 18.37 4.07 -6.12
CA ASN A 43 19.17 3.51 -7.24
C ASN A 43 20.23 2.47 -6.83
N HIS A 44 20.68 2.47 -5.58
CA HIS A 44 21.74 1.57 -5.08
C HIS A 44 21.40 0.95 -3.72
N ASP A 45 20.11 0.89 -3.37
CA ASP A 45 19.69 0.56 -2.01
C ASP A 45 18.86 -0.73 -1.97
N SER A 46 19.39 -1.75 -1.30
CA SER A 46 18.69 -3.02 -1.03
C SER A 46 17.38 -2.86 -0.25
N LEU A 47 17.18 -1.76 0.49
CA LEU A 47 15.89 -1.45 1.13
C LEU A 47 14.74 -1.38 0.12
N LYS A 48 15.02 -1.03 -1.14
CA LYS A 48 14.04 -1.05 -2.23
C LYS A 48 13.38 -2.42 -2.35
N ASN A 49 14.17 -3.48 -2.34
CA ASN A 49 13.70 -4.85 -2.51
C ASN A 49 12.88 -5.28 -1.29
N ASP A 50 13.34 -4.92 -0.09
CA ASP A 50 12.64 -5.25 1.15
C ASP A 50 11.30 -4.53 1.27
N VAL A 51 11.25 -3.23 0.97
CA VAL A 51 10.01 -2.45 0.97
C VAL A 51 9.04 -3.02 -0.07
N SER A 52 9.53 -3.33 -1.27
CA SER A 52 8.71 -3.93 -2.33
C SER A 52 8.15 -5.29 -1.89
N ALA A 53 9.00 -6.18 -1.37
CA ALA A 53 8.60 -7.53 -0.93
C ALA A 53 7.69 -7.51 0.31
N LYS A 54 7.82 -6.51 1.18
CA LYS A 54 7.03 -6.39 2.39
C LYS A 54 5.68 -5.73 2.19
N LEU A 55 5.56 -4.78 1.25
CA LEU A 55 4.33 -4.01 1.08
C LEU A 55 3.54 -4.41 -0.16
N PHE A 56 4.17 -4.60 -1.32
CA PHE A 56 3.42 -4.71 -2.57
C PHE A 56 2.60 -6.01 -2.61
N GLY A 57 1.32 -5.89 -3.00
CA GLY A 57 0.40 -7.04 -3.03
C GLY A 57 -0.01 -7.54 -1.65
N LYS A 58 0.20 -6.73 -0.60
CA LYS A 58 -0.24 -6.98 0.76
C LYS A 58 -1.30 -5.99 1.20
N ALA A 59 -2.01 -6.33 2.26
CA ALA A 59 -2.89 -5.43 2.96
C ALA A 59 -2.58 -5.41 4.46
N SER A 60 -2.86 -4.29 5.11
CA SER A 60 -2.85 -4.18 6.56
C SER A 60 -4.26 -4.03 7.12
N PHE A 61 -4.47 -4.59 8.30
CA PHE A 61 -5.73 -4.50 9.03
C PHE A 61 -5.46 -4.78 10.51
N TYR A 62 -6.39 -4.40 11.38
CA TYR A 62 -6.30 -4.74 12.79
C TYR A 62 -7.06 -6.03 13.09
N LYS A 63 -6.39 -6.97 13.77
CA LYS A 63 -7.01 -8.15 14.36
C LYS A 63 -6.57 -8.25 15.80
N ASN A 64 -7.52 -8.38 16.73
CA ASN A 64 -7.24 -8.46 18.17
C ASN A 64 -6.38 -7.30 18.70
N LYS A 65 -6.61 -6.06 18.20
CA LYS A 65 -5.84 -4.84 18.52
C LYS A 65 -4.38 -4.84 18.04
N GLU A 66 -3.99 -5.82 17.23
CA GLU A 66 -2.65 -5.88 16.62
C GLU A 66 -2.74 -5.58 15.13
N LEU A 67 -1.79 -4.81 14.64
CA LEU A 67 -1.64 -4.55 13.20
C LEU A 67 -1.10 -5.82 12.53
N GLN A 68 -1.90 -6.38 11.64
CA GLN A 68 -1.52 -7.52 10.79
C GLN A 68 -1.19 -7.01 9.39
N ILE A 69 -0.20 -7.62 8.74
CA ILE A 69 0.13 -7.38 7.34
C ILE A 69 0.21 -8.74 6.64
N LEU A 70 -0.69 -8.97 5.68
CA LEU A 70 -0.78 -10.25 4.96
C LEU A 70 -0.82 -10.01 3.45
N SER A 71 -0.35 -10.98 2.67
CA SER A 71 -0.60 -10.95 1.23
C SER A 71 -2.10 -11.01 0.97
N VAL A 72 -2.55 -10.24 -0.02
CA VAL A 72 -3.95 -10.18 -0.44
C VAL A 72 -4.48 -11.57 -0.82
N ASN A 73 -3.62 -12.45 -1.33
CA ASN A 73 -3.99 -13.83 -1.69
C ASN A 73 -4.36 -14.71 -0.50
N TYR A 74 -3.99 -14.31 0.73
CA TYR A 74 -4.31 -15.03 1.97
C TYR A 74 -5.35 -14.30 2.83
N LEU A 75 -5.96 -13.23 2.32
CA LEU A 75 -7.12 -12.61 2.98
C LEU A 75 -8.34 -13.47 2.71
N THR A 76 -8.76 -14.23 3.71
CA THR A 76 -9.93 -15.11 3.65
C THR A 76 -11.17 -14.51 4.31
N GLU A 77 -10.99 -13.45 5.10
CA GLU A 77 -12.03 -12.80 5.90
C GLU A 77 -12.06 -11.30 5.57
N ASP A 78 -13.26 -10.71 5.60
CA ASP A 78 -13.42 -9.26 5.56
C ASP A 78 -13.14 -8.70 6.96
N TYR A 79 -12.07 -7.92 7.07
CA TYR A 79 -11.75 -7.13 8.24
C TYR A 79 -12.18 -5.67 8.04
N PRO A 80 -12.65 -4.98 9.09
CA PRO A 80 -12.87 -3.55 9.02
C PRO A 80 -11.54 -2.82 8.76
N ASP A 81 -11.60 -1.73 8.00
CA ASP A 81 -10.48 -0.82 7.74
C ASP A 81 -9.23 -1.48 7.11
N ILE A 82 -9.42 -2.43 6.19
CA ILE A 82 -8.30 -2.99 5.41
C ILE A 82 -7.70 -1.90 4.52
N HIS A 83 -6.39 -1.72 4.61
CA HIS A 83 -5.60 -0.88 3.72
C HIS A 83 -4.76 -1.73 2.76
N PHE A 84 -4.97 -1.57 1.47
CA PHE A 84 -4.24 -2.31 0.44
C PHE A 84 -3.02 -1.53 -0.03
N TYR A 85 -1.93 -2.23 -0.34
CA TYR A 85 -0.68 -1.62 -0.82
C TYR A 85 -0.32 -2.14 -2.20
N LYS A 86 -0.23 -1.22 -3.16
CA LYS A 86 0.15 -1.50 -4.55
C LYS A 86 1.37 -0.70 -4.97
N ASN A 87 2.06 -1.11 -6.02
CA ASN A 87 3.15 -0.33 -6.56
C ASN A 87 2.59 0.86 -7.36
N ALA A 88 3.13 2.06 -7.16
CA ALA A 88 2.74 3.23 -7.94
C ALA A 88 3.03 3.08 -9.44
N SER A 89 3.93 2.19 -9.86
CA SER A 89 4.15 1.86 -11.27
C SER A 89 2.95 1.17 -11.94
N GLU A 90 2.01 0.63 -11.15
CA GLU A 90 0.76 0.04 -11.66
C GLU A 90 -0.27 1.11 -12.04
N LEU A 91 -0.03 2.38 -11.70
CA LEU A 91 -0.90 3.47 -12.08
C LEU A 91 -0.81 3.73 -13.58
N THR A 92 -1.96 3.70 -14.24
CA THR A 92 -2.11 4.05 -15.66
C THR A 92 -2.08 5.57 -15.86
N ASN A 93 -2.02 6.02 -17.11
CA ASN A 93 -2.06 7.45 -17.46
C ASN A 93 -3.36 8.14 -17.00
N GLU A 94 -4.44 7.39 -16.82
CA GLU A 94 -5.72 7.89 -16.30
C GLU A 94 -5.88 7.55 -14.82
N ILE A 95 -5.35 8.41 -13.95
CA ILE A 95 -5.46 8.25 -12.49
C ILE A 95 -6.80 8.82 -12.03
N LYS A 96 -7.57 8.04 -11.26
CA LYS A 96 -8.86 8.48 -10.71
C LYS A 96 -8.65 9.58 -9.66
N PRO A 97 -9.52 10.60 -9.58
CA PRO A 97 -9.53 11.53 -8.47
C PRO A 97 -9.60 10.80 -7.12
N GLU A 98 -9.04 11.41 -6.08
CA GLU A 98 -8.93 10.85 -4.72
C GLU A 98 -8.02 9.62 -4.57
N THR A 99 -7.32 9.19 -5.63
CA THR A 99 -6.31 8.13 -5.51
C THR A 99 -5.23 8.55 -4.51
N LYS A 100 -4.91 7.68 -3.56
CA LYS A 100 -3.92 7.93 -2.49
C LYS A 100 -2.58 7.30 -2.83
N LYS A 101 -1.50 8.03 -2.58
CA LYS A 101 -0.13 7.55 -2.74
C LYS A 101 0.70 7.84 -1.50
N ILE A 102 1.60 6.94 -1.14
CA ILE A 102 2.69 7.19 -0.18
C ILE A 102 3.98 7.20 -0.98
N ARG A 103 4.68 8.34 -0.96
CA ARG A 103 6.02 8.46 -1.47
C ARG A 103 7.00 8.16 -0.35
N ILE A 104 7.90 7.23 -0.62
CA ILE A 104 9.10 7.00 0.19
C ILE A 104 10.25 7.50 -0.68
N GLU A 105 10.94 8.52 -0.21
CA GLU A 105 12.02 9.16 -0.94
C GLU A 105 13.31 9.10 -0.13
N PHE A 106 14.34 8.52 -0.74
CA PHE A 106 15.69 8.52 -0.19
C PHE A 106 16.21 9.96 -0.11
N GLY A 107 16.48 10.42 1.11
CA GLY A 107 16.94 11.77 1.41
C GLY A 107 18.46 11.91 1.53
N GLY A 108 19.21 10.82 1.37
CA GLY A 108 20.67 10.81 1.47
C GLY A 108 21.22 10.26 2.79
N VAL A 109 22.54 10.31 2.88
CA VAL A 109 23.32 9.98 4.07
C VAL A 109 23.13 11.11 5.09
N PHE A 110 22.51 10.82 6.24
CA PHE A 110 22.22 11.81 7.29
C PHE A 110 23.40 11.93 8.27
N THR A 111 24.10 10.82 8.54
CA THR A 111 25.39 10.74 9.26
C THR A 111 26.24 9.62 8.64
N LEU A 112 27.53 9.50 9.00
CA LEU A 112 28.42 8.44 8.49
C LEU A 112 27.85 7.01 8.62
N ASP A 113 26.96 6.82 9.58
CA ASP A 113 26.33 5.57 9.97
C ASP A 113 24.81 5.55 9.75
N SER A 114 24.22 6.60 9.15
CA SER A 114 22.78 6.64 8.94
C SER A 114 22.30 7.15 7.59
N ILE A 115 21.24 6.52 7.12
CA ILE A 115 20.51 6.89 5.91
C ILE A 115 19.10 7.32 6.30
N LYS A 116 18.59 8.37 5.66
CA LYS A 116 17.27 8.92 5.94
C LYS A 116 16.35 8.79 4.73
N TYR A 117 15.11 8.40 5.00
CA TYR A 117 14.02 8.35 4.01
C TYR A 117 12.88 9.23 4.49
N SER A 118 12.36 10.07 3.61
CA SER A 118 11.15 10.84 3.90
C SER A 118 9.91 10.06 3.48
N LEU A 119 8.86 10.13 4.31
CA LEU A 119 7.55 9.55 4.00
C LEU A 119 6.53 10.67 3.84
N GLN A 120 5.87 10.67 2.69
CA GLN A 120 4.93 11.73 2.33
C GLN A 120 3.67 11.12 1.74
N LYS A 121 2.51 11.60 2.19
CA LYS A 121 1.21 11.17 1.66
C LYS A 121 0.71 12.15 0.63
N PHE A 122 0.26 11.64 -0.50
CA PHE A 122 -0.31 12.41 -1.60
C PHE A 122 -1.72 11.91 -1.94
N VAL A 123 -2.54 12.81 -2.47
CA VAL A 123 -3.84 12.51 -3.06
C VAL A 123 -3.91 13.13 -4.45
N TYR A 124 -4.45 12.40 -5.42
CA TYR A 124 -4.62 12.89 -6.78
C TYR A 124 -5.88 13.76 -6.91
N ARG A 125 -5.71 15.06 -7.16
CA ARG A 125 -6.80 16.05 -7.31
C ARG A 125 -6.45 17.03 -8.42
N ASP A 126 -7.43 17.45 -9.20
CA ASP A 126 -7.24 18.43 -10.29
C ASP A 126 -6.12 18.04 -11.27
N LYS A 127 -6.06 16.74 -11.61
CA LYS A 127 -5.04 16.14 -12.50
C LYS A 127 -3.59 16.24 -11.99
N GLN A 128 -3.38 16.51 -10.70
CA GLN A 128 -2.06 16.62 -10.09
C GLN A 128 -1.99 15.90 -8.75
N TRP A 129 -0.79 15.47 -8.37
CA TRP A 129 -0.52 14.94 -7.05
C TRP A 129 -0.39 16.07 -6.04
N LYS A 130 -1.33 16.16 -5.11
CA LYS A 130 -1.26 17.12 -4.00
C LYS A 130 -0.76 16.42 -2.75
N LYS A 131 0.31 16.95 -2.15
CA LYS A 131 0.79 16.49 -0.86
C LYS A 131 -0.25 16.82 0.21
N THR A 132 -0.54 15.85 1.07
CA THR A 132 -1.55 15.96 2.13
C THR A 132 -0.96 15.84 3.53
N SER A 133 0.18 15.16 3.68
CA SER A 133 0.83 15.01 4.98
C SER A 133 2.31 14.64 4.80
N ASP A 134 3.15 15.19 5.67
CA ASP A 134 4.44 14.60 6.02
C ASP A 134 4.20 13.54 7.09
N MET A 135 4.56 12.29 6.78
CA MET A 135 4.39 11.15 7.69
C MET A 135 5.63 10.94 8.57
N GLY A 136 6.66 11.77 8.41
CA GLY A 136 7.92 11.72 9.13
C GLY A 136 9.05 11.12 8.32
N PHE A 137 10.03 10.56 9.03
CA PHE A 137 11.24 10.01 8.45
C PHE A 137 11.52 8.62 9.01
N ILE A 138 12.03 7.73 8.15
CA ILE A 138 12.68 6.49 8.59
C ILE A 138 14.18 6.75 8.55
N THR A 139 14.85 6.47 9.67
CA THR A 139 16.32 6.49 9.74
C THR A 139 16.81 5.08 9.95
N ALA A 140 17.67 4.63 9.05
CA ALA A 140 18.42 3.39 9.20
C ALA A 140 19.78 3.71 9.81
N ILE A 141 20.14 3.09 10.94
CA ILE A 141 21.40 3.32 11.65
C ILE A 141 22.20 2.02 11.66
N ASN A 142 23.47 2.07 11.24
CA ASN A 142 24.40 0.96 11.32
C ASN A 142 25.21 1.03 12.61
N THR A 143 25.17 -0.03 13.43
CA THR A 143 25.88 -0.09 14.72
C THR A 143 27.37 -0.44 14.60
N TYR A 144 27.87 -0.79 13.42
CA TYR A 144 29.26 -1.17 13.21
C TYR A 144 30.10 0.03 12.76
N PHE A 145 30.73 0.72 13.72
CA PHE A 145 31.92 1.52 13.43
C PHE A 145 33.04 0.59 12.95
N LYS A 146 33.18 0.43 11.64
CA LYS A 146 34.47 0.13 10.99
C LYS A 146 34.43 0.41 9.49
N THR A 147 35.29 1.37 9.13
CA THR A 147 36.02 1.51 7.86
C THR A 147 35.23 1.88 6.61
N SER A 148 35.22 3.18 6.30
CA SER A 148 35.61 3.85 5.04
C SER A 148 35.59 3.16 3.66
N GLN A 149 35.03 1.95 3.47
CA GLN A 149 35.11 1.21 2.20
C GLN A 149 33.93 0.27 1.90
N TYR A 150 32.72 0.54 2.41
CA TYR A 150 31.55 -0.23 2.01
C TYR A 150 30.65 0.56 1.06
N THR A 151 30.68 0.13 -0.20
CA THR A 151 29.73 0.47 -1.25
C THR A 151 28.30 0.22 -0.76
N VAL A 152 27.40 1.13 -1.15
CA VAL A 152 25.98 1.24 -0.77
C VAL A 152 25.20 -0.10 -0.75
N ASP A 153 25.66 -1.10 -1.51
CA ASP A 153 25.09 -2.44 -1.64
C ASP A 153 24.91 -3.26 -0.34
N GLN A 154 25.64 -2.95 0.74
CA GLN A 154 25.61 -3.76 1.97
C GLN A 154 24.68 -3.24 3.08
N PHE A 155 24.09 -2.04 2.91
CA PHE A 155 23.33 -1.39 3.99
C PHE A 155 21.95 -2.00 4.25
N GLY A 156 21.22 -2.49 3.24
CA GLY A 156 19.80 -2.84 3.45
C GLY A 156 19.54 -4.16 4.15
N LYS A 157 20.52 -5.07 4.25
CA LYS A 157 20.34 -6.34 4.98
C LYS A 157 20.16 -6.17 6.49
N GLU A 158 20.66 -5.10 7.10
CA GLU A 158 20.62 -4.91 8.56
C GLU A 158 19.54 -3.92 9.05
N ILE A 159 18.90 -3.16 8.14
CA ILE A 159 17.79 -2.23 8.46
C ILE A 159 16.56 -2.95 9.05
N LEU A 160 16.51 -4.27 8.86
CA LEU A 160 15.37 -5.10 9.22
C LEU A 160 15.34 -5.55 10.68
N TYR A 161 16.46 -5.43 11.42
CA TYR A 161 16.55 -5.85 12.82
C TYR A 161 16.43 -4.70 13.83
N ASN A 162 16.63 -3.44 13.44
CA ASN A 162 16.60 -2.31 14.36
C ASN A 162 15.58 -1.24 13.93
N THR A 163 14.44 -1.27 14.61
CA THR A 163 13.81 -0.08 15.18
C THR A 163 13.24 0.94 14.19
N ILE A 164 11.95 0.78 13.84
CA ILE A 164 11.11 1.92 13.47
C ILE A 164 10.92 2.77 14.72
N THR A 165 11.89 3.63 15.03
CA THR A 165 11.72 4.66 16.04
C THR A 165 10.92 5.78 15.39
N TYR A 166 9.60 5.81 15.60
CA TYR A 166 8.76 6.92 15.19
C TYR A 166 9.12 8.16 16.02
N THR A 167 9.99 9.02 15.52
CA THR A 167 10.10 10.39 16.03
C THR A 167 9.04 11.25 15.36
N TYR A 168 7.94 11.49 16.08
CA TYR A 168 7.04 12.59 15.80
C TYR A 168 7.69 13.88 16.31
N ASN A 169 7.88 14.87 15.43
CA ASN A 169 8.18 16.25 15.85
C ASN A 169 6.87 17.02 16.01
#